data_AF-A0A6A6DSM4-F1
#
_entry.id   AF-A0A6A6DSM4-F1
#
_cell.length_a   1.000
_cell.length_b   1.000
_cell.length_c   1.000
_cell.angle_alpha   90.00
_cell.angle_beta   90.00
_cell.angle_gamma   90.00
#
_symmetry.space_group_name_H-M   'P 1'
#
loop_
_entity.id
_entity.type
_entity.pdbx_description
1 polymer ?
#
loop_
_entity_poly.entity_id
_entity_poly.type
_entity_poly.pdbx_seq_one_letter_code
_entity_poly.pdbx_strand_id
1 'polypeptide(L)'
;MRTVEWVFGELDVIGEHMWDISLDNSAFNSLKTKISKLSAQIAVHHALENTVTQLQEFGTLTDSQNRVGKFLEALYGDSDCPTSTDESRWRKLRSLDCETFLLIATSYTPIGITKMSRTEFDYLIENAPKYLHTKPPPPRWMFRREFQIALAAKAELAGMGEFKRRVY
;
A
#
# COMPACT_ATOMS: atom_id res chain seq x y z
N MET A 1 -0.56 27.23 -5.89
CA MET A 1 -0.09 25.96 -5.31
C MET A 1 -0.87 25.77 -4.01
N ARG A 2 -1.56 24.64 -3.82
CA ARG A 2 -2.26 24.38 -2.54
C ARG A 2 -1.21 23.94 -1.52
N THR A 3 -1.11 24.62 -0.38
CA THR A 3 -0.16 24.31 0.69
C THR A 3 -0.80 23.37 1.72
N VAL A 4 0.00 22.77 2.60
CA VAL A 4 -0.50 21.96 3.72
C VAL A 4 -1.39 22.81 4.65
N GLU A 5 -1.02 24.07 4.87
CA GLU A 5 -1.80 25.01 5.69
C GLU A 5 -3.18 25.27 5.08
N TRP A 6 -3.29 25.35 3.76
CA TRP A 6 -4.59 25.46 3.09
C TRP A 6 -5.45 24.23 3.35
N VAL A 7 -4.88 23.01 3.28
CA VAL A 7 -5.63 21.77 3.56
C VAL A 7 -6.12 21.74 5.00
N PHE A 8 -5.30 22.16 5.97
CA PHE A 8 -5.71 22.23 7.37
C PHE A 8 -6.82 23.25 7.59
N GLY A 9 -6.73 24.44 6.99
CA GLY A 9 -7.78 25.45 7.06
C GLY A 9 -9.13 24.93 6.52
N GLU A 10 -9.13 24.19 5.41
CA GLU A 10 -10.36 23.60 4.87
C GLU A 10 -10.96 22.54 5.81
N LEU A 11 -10.12 21.77 6.51
CA LEU A 11 -10.59 20.77 7.50
C LEU A 11 -11.19 21.45 8.74
N ASP A 12 -10.58 22.54 9.21
CA ASP A 12 -11.09 23.32 10.34
C ASP A 12 -12.46 23.94 10.00
N VAL A 13 -12.60 24.52 8.80
CA VAL A 13 -13.87 25.07 8.29
C VAL A 13 -14.96 23.99 8.23
N ILE A 14 -14.64 22.76 7.81
CA ILE A 14 -15.59 21.65 7.84
C ILE A 14 -16.03 21.35 9.29
N GLY A 15 -15.10 21.37 10.24
CA GLY A 15 -15.38 21.16 11.65
C GLY A 15 -16.27 22.24 12.27
N GLU A 16 -16.06 23.51 11.90
CA GLU A 16 -16.90 24.63 12.33
C GLU A 16 -18.32 24.50 11.76
N HIS A 17 -18.45 24.30 10.44
CA HIS A 17 -19.75 24.17 9.79
C HIS A 17 -20.57 22.98 10.29
N MET A 18 -19.94 21.94 10.84
CA MET A 18 -20.67 20.80 11.43
C MET A 18 -21.58 21.19 12.59
N TRP A 19 -21.31 22.30 13.28
CA TRP A 19 -22.17 22.80 14.37
C TRP A 19 -23.41 23.54 13.85
N ASP A 20 -23.30 24.15 12.67
CA ASP A 20 -24.31 25.05 12.10
C ASP A 20 -25.29 24.33 11.16
N ILE A 21 -24.95 23.11 10.73
CA ILE A 21 -25.76 22.33 9.79
C ILE A 21 -26.64 21.31 10.52
N SER A 22 -27.93 21.29 10.19
CA SER A 22 -28.80 20.18 10.56
C SER A 22 -28.68 19.08 9.50
N LEU A 23 -28.00 17.99 9.85
CA LEU A 23 -27.86 16.82 8.99
C LEU A 23 -28.86 15.75 9.40
N ASP A 24 -29.50 15.12 8.42
CA ASP A 24 -30.20 13.87 8.65
C ASP A 24 -29.22 12.70 8.81
N ASN A 25 -29.73 11.53 9.22
CA ASN A 25 -28.91 10.33 9.41
C ASN A 25 -28.18 9.88 8.13
N SER A 26 -28.77 10.13 6.95
CA SER A 26 -28.17 9.75 5.66
C SER A 26 -26.96 10.62 5.34
N ALA A 27 -27.09 11.93 5.56
CA ALA A 27 -26.03 12.90 5.37
C ALA A 27 -24.88 12.69 6.36
N PHE A 28 -25.18 12.39 7.63
CA PHE A 28 -24.15 12.00 8.61
C PHE A 28 -23.39 10.73 8.20
N ASN A 29 -24.09 9.69 7.72
CA ASN A 29 -23.44 8.47 7.24
C ASN A 29 -22.58 8.73 5.99
N SER A 30 -23.03 9.62 5.10
CA SER A 30 -22.26 10.05 3.94
C SER A 30 -20.99 10.81 4.34
N LEU A 31 -21.09 11.72 5.32
CA LEU A 31 -19.95 12.46 5.84
C LEU A 31 -18.93 11.53 6.51
N LYS A 32 -19.38 10.61 7.37
CA LYS A 32 -18.52 9.57 7.98
C LYS A 32 -17.78 8.77 6.90
N THR A 33 -18.48 8.38 5.84
CA THR A 33 -17.88 7.64 4.72
C THR A 33 -16.79 8.45 4.02
N LYS A 34 -17.02 9.75 3.78
CA LYS A 34 -16.01 10.65 3.18
C LYS A 34 -14.79 10.81 4.08
N ILE A 35 -14.99 10.98 5.38
CA ILE A 35 -13.90 11.10 6.38
C ILE A 35 -13.10 9.80 6.44
N SER A 36 -13.77 8.64 6.50
CA SER A 36 -13.10 7.33 6.46
C SER A 36 -12.29 7.14 5.18
N LYS A 37 -12.81 7.60 4.03
CA LYS A 37 -12.07 7.58 2.76
C LYS A 37 -10.83 8.48 2.86
N LEU A 38 -10.96 9.73 3.31
CA LEU A 38 -9.81 10.64 3.43
C LEU A 38 -8.73 10.08 4.39
N SER A 39 -9.16 9.52 5.53
CA SER A 39 -8.25 8.87 6.49
C SER A 39 -7.48 7.71 5.83
N ALA A 40 -8.16 6.86 5.09
CA ALA A 40 -7.54 5.78 4.31
C ALA A 40 -6.54 6.31 3.27
N GLN A 41 -6.85 7.43 2.60
CA GLN A 41 -5.92 8.07 1.66
C GLN A 41 -4.65 8.53 2.35
N ILE A 42 -4.78 9.24 3.48
CA ILE A 42 -3.65 9.75 4.26
C ILE A 42 -2.76 8.59 4.73
N ALA A 43 -3.36 7.53 5.27
CA ALA A 43 -2.63 6.35 5.75
C ALA A 43 -1.79 5.69 4.63
N VAL A 44 -2.39 5.51 3.45
CA VAL A 44 -1.68 4.95 2.29
C VAL A 44 -0.57 5.88 1.80
N HIS A 45 -0.86 7.17 1.63
CA HIS A 45 0.14 8.14 1.17
C HIS A 45 1.35 8.20 2.12
N HIS A 46 1.10 8.22 3.42
CA HIS A 46 2.16 8.27 4.43
C HIS A 46 3.03 7.00 4.41
N ALA A 47 2.43 5.81 4.29
CA ALA A 47 3.18 4.55 4.22
C ALA A 47 4.05 4.45 2.96
N LEU A 48 3.50 4.83 1.79
CA LEU A 48 4.25 4.84 0.53
C LEU A 48 5.36 5.90 0.55
N GLU A 49 5.07 7.09 1.08
CA GLU A 49 6.05 8.18 1.21
C GLU A 49 7.22 7.77 2.09
N ASN A 50 6.96 7.22 3.28
CA ASN A 50 8.02 6.75 4.16
C ASN A 50 8.91 5.71 3.46
N THR A 51 8.33 4.83 2.65
CA THR A 51 9.09 3.82 1.91
C THR A 51 9.93 4.44 0.80
N VAL A 52 9.38 5.37 0.03
CA VAL A 52 10.12 6.07 -1.04
C VAL A 52 11.23 6.94 -0.45
N THR A 53 10.96 7.67 0.63
CA THR A 53 11.96 8.46 1.35
C THR A 53 13.08 7.56 1.87
N GLN A 54 12.74 6.40 2.46
CA GLN A 54 13.76 5.44 2.90
C GLN A 54 14.59 4.90 1.73
N LEU A 55 13.96 4.63 0.58
CA LEU A 55 14.68 4.24 -0.64
C LEU A 55 15.60 5.35 -1.13
N GLN A 56 15.24 6.62 -0.98
CA GLN A 56 16.03 7.77 -1.42
C GLN A 56 17.20 8.08 -0.47
N GLU A 57 16.93 8.12 0.83
CA GLU A 57 17.88 8.58 1.86
C GLU A 57 18.82 7.47 2.32
N PHE A 58 18.31 6.24 2.44
CA PHE A 58 19.06 5.11 2.97
C PHE A 58 19.35 4.12 1.83
N GLY A 59 20.64 3.90 1.54
CA GLY A 59 21.07 2.90 0.56
C GLY A 59 20.57 1.48 0.89
N THR A 60 20.19 1.23 2.14
CA THR A 60 19.68 -0.05 2.65
C THR A 60 18.34 0.16 3.34
N LEU A 61 17.32 -0.59 2.94
CA LEU A 61 16.03 -0.62 3.64
C LEU A 61 16.09 -1.62 4.80
N THR A 62 16.01 -1.13 6.04
CA THR A 62 16.02 -1.96 7.25
C THR A 62 14.88 -3.00 7.19
N ASP A 63 15.20 -4.28 7.34
CA ASP A 63 14.28 -5.43 7.28
C ASP A 63 13.51 -5.65 5.97
N SER A 64 13.83 -4.94 4.88
CA SER A 64 13.14 -5.11 3.58
C SER A 64 13.20 -6.53 3.05
N GLN A 65 14.35 -7.20 3.14
CA GLN A 65 14.50 -8.60 2.73
C GLN A 65 13.50 -9.50 3.47
N ASN A 66 13.38 -9.34 4.79
CA ASN A 66 12.47 -10.11 5.62
C ASN A 66 11.00 -9.79 5.29
N ARG A 67 10.68 -8.52 5.03
CA ARG A 67 9.31 -8.09 4.67
C ARG A 67 8.88 -8.63 3.32
N VAL A 68 9.69 -8.42 2.29
CA VAL A 68 9.42 -8.91 0.93
C VAL A 68 9.35 -10.43 0.92
N GLY A 69 10.28 -11.11 1.61
CA GLY A 69 10.26 -12.57 1.73
C GLY A 69 8.98 -13.10 2.38
N LYS A 70 8.51 -12.48 3.47
CA LYS A 70 7.23 -12.83 4.13
C LYS A 70 6.03 -12.54 3.24
N PHE A 71 6.09 -11.48 2.44
CA PHE A 71 5.03 -11.16 1.47
C PHE A 71 4.92 -12.20 0.37
N LEU A 72 6.05 -12.60 -0.21
CA LEU A 72 6.10 -13.64 -1.24
C LEU A 72 5.60 -14.98 -0.71
N GLU A 73 5.95 -15.32 0.53
CA GLU A 73 5.46 -16.51 1.21
C GLU A 73 3.95 -16.46 1.47
N ALA A 74 3.41 -15.31 1.86
CA ALA A 74 1.96 -15.13 2.02
C ALA A 74 1.19 -15.18 0.68
N LEU A 75 1.84 -14.88 -0.44
CA LEU A 75 1.23 -14.83 -1.78
C LEU A 75 1.33 -16.13 -2.57
N TYR A 76 2.43 -16.86 -2.40
CA TYR A 76 2.81 -17.99 -3.24
C TYR A 76 3.19 -19.24 -2.43
N GLY A 77 3.22 -19.15 -1.10
CA GLY A 77 3.45 -20.27 -0.22
C GLY A 77 2.20 -21.12 -0.02
N ASP A 78 2.42 -22.33 0.50
CA ASP A 78 1.39 -23.36 0.72
C ASP A 78 0.60 -23.10 2.02
N SER A 79 0.30 -21.83 2.32
CA SER A 79 -0.41 -21.48 3.54
C SER A 79 -1.83 -22.02 3.48
N ASP A 80 -2.20 -22.84 4.48
CA ASP A 80 -3.56 -23.32 4.72
C ASP A 80 -4.58 -22.18 4.53
N CYS A 81 -5.27 -22.25 3.39
CA CYS A 81 -6.46 -21.52 2.97
C CYS A 81 -6.66 -20.13 3.64
N PRO A 82 -6.24 -19.03 2.99
CA PRO A 82 -6.69 -17.70 3.41
C PRO A 82 -8.21 -17.65 3.38
N THR A 83 -8.84 -16.88 4.27
CA THR A 83 -10.29 -16.67 4.20
C THR A 83 -10.67 -16.15 2.80
N SER A 84 -11.91 -16.37 2.36
CA SER A 84 -12.35 -15.96 1.01
C SER A 84 -12.10 -14.47 0.70
N THR A 85 -12.08 -13.63 1.73
CA THR A 85 -11.76 -12.20 1.64
C THR A 85 -10.26 -11.97 1.47
N ASP A 86 -9.41 -12.69 2.21
CA ASP A 86 -7.95 -12.60 2.10
C ASP A 86 -7.48 -13.06 0.71
N GLU A 87 -8.05 -14.15 0.19
CA GLU A 87 -7.79 -14.62 -1.18
C GLU A 87 -8.08 -13.53 -2.23
N SER A 88 -9.16 -12.76 -2.05
CA SER A 88 -9.49 -11.66 -2.98
C SER A 88 -8.44 -10.54 -2.96
N ARG A 89 -7.84 -10.25 -1.79
CA ARG A 89 -6.78 -9.23 -1.64
C ARG A 89 -5.47 -9.72 -2.23
N TRP A 90 -5.08 -10.95 -1.91
CA TRP A 90 -3.89 -11.57 -2.46
C TRP A 90 -3.96 -11.70 -3.98
N ARG A 91 -5.13 -12.02 -4.54
CA ARG A 91 -5.33 -12.04 -5.99
C ARG A 91 -5.11 -10.66 -6.63
N LYS A 92 -5.65 -9.59 -6.03
CA LYS A 92 -5.43 -8.22 -6.52
C LYS A 92 -3.94 -7.83 -6.47
N LEU A 93 -3.24 -8.19 -5.39
CA LEU A 93 -1.79 -7.97 -5.29
C LEU A 93 -1.00 -8.78 -6.33
N ARG A 94 -1.40 -10.03 -6.60
CA ARG A 94 -0.84 -10.84 -7.69
C ARG A 94 -1.09 -10.29 -9.08
N SER A 95 -2.07 -9.40 -9.28
CA SER A 95 -2.31 -8.77 -10.59
C SER A 95 -1.49 -7.51 -10.85
N LEU A 96 -0.75 -7.01 -9.86
CA LEU A 96 0.08 -5.82 -10.01
C LEU A 96 1.34 -6.08 -10.85
N ASP A 97 1.89 -5.00 -11.41
CA ASP A 97 3.24 -5.01 -11.96
C ASP A 97 4.28 -5.18 -10.84
N CYS A 98 5.50 -5.55 -11.23
CA CYS A 98 6.56 -5.85 -10.27
C CYS A 98 6.92 -4.65 -9.40
N GLU A 99 6.97 -3.44 -9.97
CA GLU A 99 7.39 -2.24 -9.24
C GLU A 99 6.38 -1.87 -8.17
N THR A 100 5.10 -1.82 -8.55
CA THR A 100 4.01 -1.54 -7.62
C THR A 100 3.94 -2.61 -6.54
N PHE A 101 4.08 -3.88 -6.92
CA PHE A 101 4.10 -4.97 -5.95
C PHE A 101 5.24 -4.81 -4.93
N LEU A 102 6.47 -4.61 -5.38
CA LEU A 102 7.63 -4.48 -4.50
C LEU A 102 7.53 -3.26 -3.59
N LEU A 103 6.96 -2.15 -4.08
CA LEU A 103 6.72 -0.98 -3.25
C LEU A 103 5.75 -1.32 -2.11
N ILE A 104 4.64 -1.98 -2.42
CA ILE A 104 3.65 -2.40 -1.40
C ILE A 104 4.26 -3.42 -0.43
N ALA A 105 4.97 -4.43 -0.94
CA ALA A 105 5.60 -5.47 -0.13
C ALA A 105 6.68 -4.93 0.82
N THR A 106 7.27 -3.79 0.48
CA THR A 106 8.22 -3.07 1.33
C THR A 106 7.51 -2.17 2.34
N SER A 107 6.43 -1.51 1.91
CA SER A 107 5.67 -0.54 2.71
C SER A 107 4.83 -1.17 3.81
N TYR A 108 4.37 -2.41 3.61
CA TYR A 108 3.44 -3.08 4.51
C TYR A 108 3.99 -4.42 5.02
N THR A 109 3.26 -5.04 5.94
CA THR A 109 3.42 -6.47 6.28
C THR A 109 2.21 -7.24 5.79
N PRO A 110 2.30 -8.58 5.61
CA PRO A 110 1.13 -9.36 5.21
C PRO A 110 -0.06 -9.22 6.17
N ILE A 111 0.21 -9.22 7.47
CA ILE A 111 -0.81 -8.99 8.52
C ILE A 111 -1.40 -7.58 8.41
N GLY A 112 -0.59 -6.58 8.05
CA GLY A 112 -1.07 -5.23 7.78
C GLY A 112 -2.08 -5.21 6.62
N ILE A 113 -1.80 -5.94 5.53
CA ILE A 113 -2.73 -6.06 4.41
C ILE A 113 -4.02 -6.77 4.78
N THR A 114 -3.99 -7.85 5.57
CA THR A 114 -5.22 -8.57 5.94
C THR A 114 -6.08 -7.77 6.92
N LYS A 115 -5.47 -7.01 7.83
CA LYS A 115 -6.18 -6.16 8.79
C LYS A 115 -6.65 -4.82 8.21
N MET A 116 -6.13 -4.42 7.05
CA MET A 116 -6.48 -3.17 6.38
C MET A 116 -7.99 -3.08 6.13
N SER A 117 -8.57 -1.89 6.25
CA SER A 117 -9.97 -1.69 5.87
C SER A 117 -10.16 -1.91 4.37
N ARG A 118 -11.37 -2.27 3.93
CA ARG A 118 -11.64 -2.44 2.49
C ARG A 118 -11.37 -1.14 1.72
N THR A 119 -11.81 0.00 2.25
CA THR A 119 -11.61 1.32 1.63
C THR A 119 -10.14 1.67 1.46
N GLU A 120 -9.32 1.37 2.47
CA GLU A 120 -7.88 1.60 2.43
C GLU A 120 -7.16 0.67 1.46
N PHE A 121 -7.54 -0.62 1.46
CA PHE A 121 -6.96 -1.58 0.52
C PHE A 121 -7.33 -1.25 -0.93
N ASP A 122 -8.59 -0.93 -1.20
CA ASP A 122 -9.02 -0.54 -2.55
C ASP A 122 -8.30 0.75 -3.00
N TYR A 123 -8.12 1.72 -2.10
CA TYR A 123 -7.34 2.92 -2.39
C TYR A 123 -5.86 2.62 -2.68
N LEU A 124 -5.23 1.74 -1.89
CA LEU A 124 -3.85 1.31 -2.08
C LEU A 124 -3.64 0.70 -3.47
N ILE A 125 -4.47 -0.26 -3.85
CA ILE A 125 -4.36 -0.95 -5.14
C ILE A 125 -4.55 0.02 -6.31
N GLU A 126 -5.50 0.97 -6.19
CA GLU A 126 -5.78 1.93 -7.26
C GLU A 126 -4.68 3.02 -7.39
N ASN A 127 -4.04 3.41 -6.29
CA ASN A 127 -3.19 4.61 -6.26
C ASN A 127 -1.69 4.34 -6.07
N ALA A 128 -1.27 3.14 -5.67
CA ALA A 128 0.15 2.80 -5.60
C ALA A 128 0.88 2.95 -6.96
N PRO A 129 0.31 2.51 -8.11
CA PRO A 129 0.95 2.75 -9.42
C PRO A 129 1.06 4.25 -9.75
N LYS A 130 0.01 5.03 -9.47
CA LYS A 130 0.00 6.49 -9.69
C LYS A 130 1.05 7.18 -8.82
N TYR A 131 1.23 6.68 -7.59
CA TYR A 131 2.24 7.19 -6.66
C TYR A 131 3.64 6.99 -7.23
N LEU A 132 3.97 5.79 -7.71
CA LEU A 132 5.27 5.50 -8.34
C LEU A 132 5.57 6.43 -9.53
N HIS A 133 4.57 6.70 -10.37
CA HIS A 133 4.75 7.63 -11.49
C HIS A 133 4.96 9.08 -11.06
N THR A 134 4.31 9.51 -9.98
CA THR A 134 4.36 10.90 -9.51
C THR A 134 5.60 11.18 -8.67
N LYS A 135 6.00 10.20 -7.84
CA LYS A 135 7.13 10.27 -6.92
C LYS A 135 8.04 9.06 -7.18
N PRO A 136 8.80 9.07 -8.28
CA PRO A 136 9.59 7.92 -8.66
C PRO A 136 10.68 7.64 -7.63
N PRO A 137 10.83 6.39 -7.18
CA PRO A 137 11.98 5.97 -6.39
C PRO A 137 13.27 6.07 -7.24
N PRO A 138 14.47 5.99 -6.61
CA PRO A 138 15.73 6.08 -7.32
C PRO A 138 15.86 5.04 -8.44
N PRO A 139 16.62 5.32 -9.51
CA PRO A 139 16.85 4.36 -10.57
C PRO A 139 17.35 3.02 -10.03
N ARG A 140 16.85 1.92 -10.61
CA ARG A 140 17.24 0.54 -10.27
C ARG A 140 16.98 0.13 -8.82
N TRP A 141 16.11 0.83 -8.09
CA TRP A 141 15.77 0.50 -6.69
C TRP A 141 15.29 -0.95 -6.51
N MET A 142 14.54 -1.52 -7.46
CA MET A 142 14.08 -2.92 -7.42
C MET A 142 15.21 -3.96 -7.54
N PHE A 143 16.34 -3.56 -8.13
CA PHE A 143 17.51 -4.41 -8.29
C PHE A 143 18.46 -4.34 -7.09
N ARG A 144 18.05 -3.66 -6.01
CA ARG A 144 18.79 -3.67 -4.75
C ARG A 144 18.95 -5.09 -4.23
N ARG A 145 20.11 -5.33 -3.63
CA ARG A 145 20.57 -6.67 -3.21
C ARG A 145 19.57 -7.35 -2.29
N GLU A 146 18.92 -6.60 -1.40
CA GLU A 146 17.95 -7.06 -0.43
C GLU A 146 16.73 -7.70 -1.11
N PHE A 147 16.22 -7.07 -2.17
CA PHE A 147 15.11 -7.62 -2.95
C PHE A 147 15.54 -8.84 -3.74
N GLN A 148 16.72 -8.80 -4.35
CA GLN A 148 17.25 -9.94 -5.10
C GLN A 148 17.47 -11.15 -4.18
N ILE A 149 17.99 -10.96 -2.97
CA ILE A 149 18.13 -12.01 -1.97
C ILE A 149 16.76 -12.54 -1.54
N ALA A 150 15.77 -11.68 -1.27
CA ALA A 150 14.43 -12.11 -0.90
C ALA A 150 13.75 -12.95 -2.00
N LEU A 151 13.89 -12.52 -3.25
CA LEU A 151 13.37 -13.23 -4.43
C LEU A 151 14.07 -14.57 -4.64
N ALA A 152 15.40 -14.61 -4.50
CA ALA A 152 16.18 -15.84 -4.61
C ALA A 152 15.83 -16.84 -3.47
N ALA A 153 15.70 -16.36 -2.24
CA ALA A 153 15.36 -17.18 -1.08
C ALA A 153 13.95 -17.81 -1.17
N LYS A 154 13.06 -17.24 -2.00
CA LYS A 154 11.70 -17.73 -2.22
C LYS A 154 11.50 -18.29 -3.64
N ALA A 155 12.60 -18.56 -4.36
CA ALA A 155 12.59 -19.04 -5.73
C ALA A 155 11.84 -20.37 -5.94
N GLU A 156 11.82 -21.23 -4.92
CA GLU A 156 11.25 -22.57 -4.92
C GLU A 156 9.75 -22.60 -4.58
N LEU A 157 9.12 -21.45 -4.25
CA LEU A 157 7.68 -21.42 -4.01
C LEU A 157 6.94 -21.77 -5.30
N ALA A 158 5.95 -22.68 -5.21
CA ALA A 158 5.24 -23.22 -6.38
C ALA A 158 4.64 -22.13 -7.28
N GLY A 159 4.18 -21.01 -6.71
CA GLY A 159 3.63 -19.87 -7.45
C GLY A 159 4.68 -18.87 -7.97
N MET A 160 5.96 -18.98 -7.60
CA MET A 160 6.98 -17.97 -7.89
C MET A 160 7.35 -17.90 -9.37
N GLY A 161 7.13 -18.97 -10.13
CA GLY A 161 7.32 -18.97 -11.58
C GLY A 161 6.44 -17.94 -12.30
N GLU A 162 5.24 -17.64 -11.77
CA GLU A 162 4.38 -16.60 -12.32
C GLU A 162 4.94 -15.19 -12.08
N PHE A 163 5.48 -14.94 -10.89
CA PHE A 163 6.11 -13.67 -10.55
C PHE A 163 7.35 -13.42 -11.41
N LYS A 164 8.26 -14.39 -11.51
CA LYS A 164 9.53 -14.25 -12.25
C LYS A 164 9.33 -13.87 -13.72
N ARG A 165 8.30 -14.42 -14.38
CA ARG A 165 7.94 -14.09 -15.78
C ARG A 165 7.55 -12.62 -16.02
N ARG A 166 7.31 -11.85 -14.95
CA ARG A 166 6.95 -10.42 -15.03
C ARG A 166 8.10 -9.49 -14.68
N VAL A 167 9.16 -10.03 -14.05
CA VAL A 167 10.35 -9.28 -13.63
C VAL A 167 11.46 -9.34 -14.68
N TYR A 168 11.50 -10.44 -15.43
CA TYR A 168 12.45 -10.74 -16.51
C TYR A 168 11.72 -10.86 -17.83
#